data_AF-A0A2V6NSN3-F1
#
_entry.id   AF-A0A2V6NSN3-F1
#
_cell.length_a   1.000
_cell.length_b   1.000
_cell.length_c   1.000
_cell.angle_alpha   90.00
_cell.angle_beta   90.00
_cell.angle_gamma   90.00
#
_symmetry.space_group_name_H-M   'P 1'
#
loop_
_entity.id
_entity.type
_entity.pdbx_description
1 polymer ?
#
loop_
_entity_poly.entity_id
_entity_poly.type
_entity_poly.pdbx_seq_one_letter_code
_entity_poly.pdbx_strand_id
1 'polypeptide(L)'
;MYSPEAVLKILDSAGVRRALVSSTPDDGTVRLYEKDPGRVVPELRPYRTRADMVSWYRDPDVLAYVEERLRRGIYKGLGEFHLRAEDAATPLMKRFVALAVGHNLVMHSHSDAGTIQALFVHDGRLRALWAHAGMSAGPDEIAAMLDRYPNLWVELALRTDVAPGGTLDPDWRALFLRYPDRFCVGTDTWITSRWDELPRYLAGVRAWLGELPADVAERIAFKNAERLYGAR
;
A
#
# COMPACT_ATOMS: atom_id res chain seq x y z
N MET A 1 -21.90 7.00 -3.28
CA MET A 1 -20.89 6.73 -2.23
C MET A 1 -21.46 5.62 -1.34
N TYR A 2 -20.71 4.55 -1.10
CA TYR A 2 -21.16 3.42 -0.29
C TYR A 2 -21.21 3.78 1.20
N SER A 3 -22.15 3.20 1.96
CA SER A 3 -22.10 3.23 3.42
C SER A 3 -21.02 2.25 3.93
N PRO A 4 -20.52 2.40 5.17
CA PRO A 4 -19.60 1.43 5.77
C PRO A 4 -20.13 -0.01 5.73
N GLU A 5 -21.42 -0.22 5.99
CA GLU A 5 -22.06 -1.54 5.92
C GLU A 5 -22.03 -2.13 4.51
N ALA A 6 -22.26 -1.30 3.48
CA ALA A 6 -22.19 -1.74 2.10
C ALA A 6 -20.74 -2.12 1.71
N VAL A 7 -19.75 -1.33 2.13
CA VAL A 7 -18.33 -1.64 1.93
C VAL A 7 -17.97 -2.98 2.57
N LEU A 8 -18.36 -3.22 3.83
CA LEU A 8 -18.07 -4.48 4.52
C LEU A 8 -18.70 -5.68 3.81
N LYS A 9 -19.95 -5.56 3.34
CA LYS A 9 -20.61 -6.60 2.54
C LYS A 9 -19.87 -6.91 1.23
N ILE A 10 -19.31 -5.90 0.57
CA ILE A 10 -18.50 -6.07 -0.64
C ILE A 10 -17.19 -6.79 -0.30
N LEU A 11 -16.53 -6.43 0.81
CA LEU A 11 -15.32 -7.11 1.25
C LEU A 11 -15.58 -8.59 1.58
N ASP A 12 -16.75 -8.89 2.15
CA ASP A 12 -17.18 -10.27 2.45
C ASP A 12 -17.46 -11.07 1.19
N SER A 13 -18.23 -10.52 0.25
CA SER A 13 -18.51 -11.18 -1.03
C SER A 13 -17.25 -11.39 -1.87
N ALA A 14 -16.24 -10.55 -1.70
CA ALA A 14 -14.94 -10.67 -2.34
C ALA A 14 -13.97 -11.63 -1.62
N GLY A 15 -14.32 -12.11 -0.42
CA GLY A 15 -13.49 -13.00 0.40
C GLY A 15 -12.23 -12.34 0.97
N VAL A 16 -12.23 -11.00 1.09
CA VAL A 16 -11.16 -10.27 1.77
C VAL A 16 -11.26 -10.62 3.26
N ARG A 17 -10.16 -10.65 4.02
CA ARG A 17 -10.24 -10.82 5.50
C ARG A 17 -9.86 -9.58 6.28
N ARG A 18 -8.95 -8.77 5.76
CA ARG A 18 -8.67 -7.40 6.23
C ARG A 18 -8.33 -6.52 5.06
N ALA A 19 -8.60 -5.23 5.17
CA ALA A 19 -8.31 -4.25 4.13
C ALA A 19 -7.52 -3.09 4.70
N LEU A 20 -6.38 -2.76 4.07
CA LEU A 20 -5.74 -1.46 4.24
C LEU A 20 -6.61 -0.44 3.50
N VAL A 21 -7.10 0.58 4.21
CA VAL A 21 -8.00 1.57 3.63
C VAL A 21 -7.50 2.97 3.95
N SER A 22 -7.69 3.87 3.00
CA SER A 22 -7.49 5.29 3.18
C SER A 22 -8.48 6.10 2.35
N SER A 23 -8.75 7.34 2.76
CA SER A 23 -9.61 8.27 2.03
C SER A 23 -9.07 9.69 2.08
N THR A 24 -9.56 10.53 1.16
CA THR A 24 -9.32 11.97 1.15
C THR A 24 -10.67 12.69 1.03
N PRO A 25 -11.13 13.42 2.05
CA PRO A 25 -10.54 13.56 3.39
C PRO A 25 -10.59 12.25 4.20
N ASP A 26 -9.88 12.19 5.33
CA ASP A 26 -9.66 10.99 6.14
C ASP A 26 -10.90 10.50 6.94
N ASP A 27 -11.99 11.26 6.95
CA ASP A 27 -13.24 10.90 7.64
C ASP A 27 -13.84 9.57 7.15
N GLY A 28 -13.64 9.23 5.87
CA GLY A 28 -14.04 7.92 5.32
C GLY A 28 -13.28 6.76 5.95
N THR A 29 -11.96 6.86 6.06
CA THR A 29 -11.07 5.92 6.75
C THR A 29 -11.56 5.69 8.18
N VAL A 30 -11.78 6.79 8.93
CA VAL A 30 -12.16 6.72 10.35
C VAL A 30 -13.53 6.07 10.52
N ARG A 31 -14.53 6.48 9.74
CA ARG A 31 -15.88 5.90 9.82
C ARG A 31 -15.90 4.41 9.51
N LEU A 32 -15.09 3.97 8.55
CA LEU A 32 -15.00 2.55 8.21
C LEU A 32 -14.26 1.76 9.30
N TYR A 33 -13.17 2.32 9.85
CA TYR A 33 -12.44 1.72 10.97
C TYR A 33 -13.31 1.60 12.23
N GLU A 34 -14.03 2.65 12.62
CA GLU A 34 -14.93 2.65 13.79
C GLU A 34 -16.05 1.61 13.63
N LYS A 35 -16.47 1.32 12.39
CA LYS A 35 -17.48 0.32 12.11
C LYS A 35 -16.97 -1.11 12.35
N ASP A 36 -15.74 -1.41 11.94
CA ASP A 36 -15.13 -2.74 12.12
C ASP A 36 -13.59 -2.65 12.24
N PRO A 37 -13.05 -2.41 13.45
CA PRO A 37 -11.61 -2.32 13.69
C PRO A 37 -10.84 -3.63 13.44
N GLY A 38 -11.53 -4.78 13.46
CA GLY A 38 -10.92 -6.08 13.20
C GLY A 38 -10.70 -6.33 11.70
N ARG A 39 -11.55 -5.72 10.87
CA ARG A 39 -11.51 -5.81 9.41
C ARG A 39 -10.66 -4.75 8.74
N VAL A 40 -10.59 -3.57 9.35
CA VAL A 40 -10.08 -2.36 8.71
C VAL A 40 -8.73 -1.99 9.30
N VAL A 41 -7.72 -1.88 8.44
CA VAL A 41 -6.39 -1.37 8.78
C VAL A 41 -6.31 0.06 8.25
N PRO A 42 -6.40 1.09 9.11
CA PRO A 42 -6.48 2.47 8.64
C PRO A 42 -5.10 3.00 8.25
N GLU A 43 -5.06 3.65 7.10
CA GLU A 43 -3.90 4.34 6.56
C GLU A 43 -4.23 5.82 6.37
N LEU A 44 -3.33 6.70 6.81
CA LEU A 44 -3.53 8.13 6.73
C LEU A 44 -2.93 8.67 5.43
N ARG A 45 -3.75 9.23 4.54
CA ARG A 45 -3.23 10.01 3.41
C ARG A 45 -2.76 11.38 3.90
N PRO A 46 -1.64 11.91 3.41
CA PRO A 46 -1.21 13.28 3.72
C PRO A 46 -2.02 14.31 2.91
N TYR A 47 -3.33 14.10 2.76
CA TYR A 47 -4.22 14.92 1.94
C TYR A 47 -5.45 15.32 2.75
N ARG A 48 -5.63 16.63 2.95
CA ARG A 48 -6.88 17.22 3.45
C ARG A 48 -7.90 17.27 2.32
N THR A 49 -7.42 17.59 1.11
CA THR A 49 -8.21 17.63 -0.11
C THR A 49 -7.45 17.00 -1.28
N ARG A 50 -8.13 16.75 -2.40
CA ARG A 50 -7.49 16.24 -3.63
C ARG A 50 -6.38 17.16 -4.15
N ALA A 51 -6.43 18.46 -3.87
CA ALA A 51 -5.41 19.42 -4.30
C ALA A 51 -4.05 19.17 -3.61
N ASP A 52 -4.03 18.61 -2.40
CA ASP A 52 -2.78 18.34 -1.69
C ASP A 52 -1.93 17.27 -2.42
N MET A 53 -2.52 16.44 -3.30
CA MET A 53 -1.82 15.39 -4.06
C MET A 53 -0.59 15.90 -4.81
N VAL A 54 -0.61 17.15 -5.27
CA VAL A 54 0.48 17.73 -6.07
C VAL A 54 1.52 18.51 -5.26
N SER A 55 1.29 18.73 -3.95
CA SER A 55 2.13 19.67 -3.18
C SER A 55 2.28 19.36 -1.69
N TRP A 56 1.70 18.27 -1.19
CA TRP A 56 1.74 17.92 0.24
C TRP A 56 3.15 17.91 0.83
N TYR A 57 4.14 17.44 0.06
CA TYR A 57 5.55 17.29 0.44
C TYR A 57 6.31 18.62 0.62
N ARG A 58 5.66 19.77 0.35
CA ARG A 58 6.21 21.12 0.55
C ARG A 58 5.30 22.02 1.41
N ASP A 59 4.16 21.50 1.89
CA ASP A 59 3.20 22.27 2.66
C ASP A 59 3.32 21.94 4.17
N PRO A 60 3.85 22.86 5.00
CA PRO A 60 3.96 22.63 6.44
C PRO A 60 2.60 22.48 7.14
N ASP A 61 1.50 23.01 6.58
CA ASP A 61 0.17 22.84 7.15
C ASP A 61 -0.36 21.42 6.92
N VAL A 62 0.09 20.74 5.85
CA VAL A 62 -0.18 19.31 5.68
C VAL A 62 0.57 18.49 6.72
N LEU A 63 1.82 18.84 7.03
CA LEU A 63 2.56 18.17 8.11
C LEU A 63 1.83 18.33 9.45
N ALA A 64 1.41 19.55 9.79
CA ALA A 64 0.63 19.81 11.00
C ALA A 64 -0.69 19.02 11.04
N TYR A 65 -1.40 18.92 9.90
CA TYR A 65 -2.57 18.07 9.76
C TYR A 65 -2.26 16.60 10.03
N VAL A 66 -1.18 16.05 9.46
CA VAL A 66 -0.77 14.67 9.69
C VAL A 66 -0.43 14.44 11.17
N GLU A 67 0.37 15.32 11.78
CA GLU A 67 0.71 15.25 13.21
C GLU A 67 -0.54 15.26 14.10
N GLU A 68 -1.55 16.09 13.78
CA GLU A 68 -2.83 16.12 14.49
C GLU A 68 -3.60 14.80 14.33
N ARG A 69 -3.77 14.31 13.10
CA ARG A 69 -4.52 13.05 12.86
C ARG A 69 -3.87 11.89 13.58
N LEU A 70 -2.54 11.79 13.55
CA LEU A 70 -1.81 10.70 14.20
C LEU A 70 -2.03 10.60 15.72
N ARG A 71 -2.49 11.68 16.39
CA ARG A 71 -2.87 11.65 17.82
C ARG A 71 -3.99 10.66 18.13
N ARG A 72 -4.80 10.27 17.14
CA ARG A 72 -5.83 9.23 17.28
C ARG A 72 -5.26 7.84 17.58
N GLY A 73 -4.01 7.58 17.20
CA GLY A 73 -3.32 6.31 17.49
C GLY A 73 -3.84 5.08 16.73
N ILE A 74 -4.70 5.25 15.72
CA ILE A 74 -5.31 4.13 14.99
C ILE A 74 -4.50 3.71 13.74
N TYR A 75 -3.80 4.65 13.10
CA TYR A 75 -3.18 4.45 11.79
C TYR A 75 -2.01 3.47 11.83
N LYS A 76 -1.88 2.69 10.76
CA LYS A 76 -0.78 1.73 10.55
C LYS A 76 0.12 2.08 9.37
N GLY A 77 -0.28 3.07 8.56
CA GLY A 77 0.50 3.57 7.44
C GLY A 77 0.26 5.05 7.16
N LEU A 78 1.16 5.62 6.36
CA LEU A 78 1.11 6.96 5.80
C LEU A 78 1.13 6.85 4.28
N GLY A 79 0.00 7.12 3.64
CA GLY A 79 -0.21 6.99 2.20
C GLY A 79 -1.63 6.50 1.87
N GLU A 80 -1.88 5.99 0.68
CA GLU A 80 -1.01 6.10 -0.49
C GLU A 80 -0.75 7.57 -0.85
N PHE A 81 0.52 7.94 -1.01
CA PHE A 81 0.91 9.28 -1.47
C PHE A 81 1.64 9.22 -2.80
N HIS A 82 1.59 10.33 -3.53
CA HIS A 82 2.22 10.52 -4.82
C HIS A 82 3.45 11.41 -4.64
N LEU A 83 4.58 10.98 -5.19
CA LEU A 83 5.85 11.68 -5.05
C LEU A 83 6.77 11.34 -6.23
N ARG A 84 7.62 12.30 -6.60
CA ARG A 84 8.70 12.12 -7.58
C ARG A 84 10.06 12.22 -6.90
N ALA A 85 11.10 11.68 -7.52
CA ALA A 85 12.42 11.61 -6.91
C ALA A 85 12.99 12.99 -6.58
N GLU A 86 12.79 13.99 -7.45
CA GLU A 86 13.19 15.39 -7.24
C GLU A 86 12.50 16.05 -6.04
N ASP A 87 11.30 15.62 -5.72
CA ASP A 87 10.48 16.14 -4.61
C ASP A 87 10.72 15.38 -3.30
N ALA A 88 11.39 14.21 -3.35
CA ALA A 88 11.63 13.38 -2.19
C ALA A 88 12.77 13.89 -1.30
N ALA A 89 13.68 14.71 -1.84
CA ALA A 89 14.87 15.18 -1.14
C ALA A 89 14.65 16.45 -0.29
N THR A 90 13.40 16.82 0.04
CA THR A 90 13.14 18.05 0.80
C THR A 90 13.33 17.89 2.32
N PRO A 91 13.64 18.97 3.05
CA PRO A 91 13.66 18.96 4.51
C PRO A 91 12.30 18.56 5.13
N LEU A 92 11.19 18.88 4.45
CA LEU A 92 9.86 18.51 4.92
C LEU A 92 9.61 17.00 4.76
N MET A 93 10.09 16.39 3.67
CA MET A 93 10.04 14.93 3.52
C MET A 93 10.84 14.21 4.61
N LYS A 94 11.99 14.75 5.03
CA LYS A 94 12.71 14.21 6.19
C LYS A 94 11.85 14.18 7.46
N ARG A 95 10.99 15.18 7.67
CA ARG A 95 10.05 15.23 8.80
C ARG A 95 8.95 14.18 8.67
N PHE A 96 8.38 13.98 7.49
CA PHE A 96 7.39 12.92 7.24
C PHE A 96 7.99 11.52 7.47
N VAL A 97 9.21 11.26 6.97
CA VAL A 97 9.92 9.99 7.20
C VAL A 97 10.19 9.80 8.69
N ALA A 98 10.66 10.83 9.39
CA ALA A 98 10.89 10.76 10.83
C ALA A 98 9.60 10.48 11.63
N LEU A 99 8.45 11.06 11.23
CA LEU A 99 7.16 10.74 11.82
C LEU A 99 6.77 9.28 11.57
N ALA A 100 6.90 8.80 10.33
CA ALA A 100 6.58 7.41 10.00
C ALA A 100 7.44 6.43 10.82
N VAL A 101 8.74 6.66 10.92
CA VAL A 101 9.64 5.84 11.74
C VAL A 101 9.28 5.94 13.23
N GLY A 102 9.06 7.14 13.76
CA GLY A 102 8.74 7.37 15.17
C GLY A 102 7.42 6.73 15.62
N HIS A 103 6.43 6.67 14.73
CA HIS A 103 5.13 6.03 14.97
C HIS A 103 5.06 4.57 14.47
N ASN A 104 6.16 4.01 13.95
CA ASN A 104 6.21 2.68 13.33
C ASN A 104 5.17 2.48 12.21
N LEU A 105 4.93 3.51 11.41
CA LEU A 105 4.06 3.50 10.25
C LEU A 105 4.80 2.98 9.02
N VAL A 106 4.06 2.32 8.14
CA VAL A 106 4.53 1.97 6.79
C VAL A 106 4.23 3.14 5.85
N MET A 107 5.22 3.64 5.13
CA MET A 107 5.01 4.64 4.08
C MET A 107 4.60 3.94 2.78
N HIS A 108 3.40 4.24 2.30
CA HIS A 108 2.86 3.66 1.07
C HIS A 108 3.03 4.66 -0.09
N SER A 109 4.00 4.37 -0.95
CA SER A 109 4.51 5.31 -1.94
C SER A 109 4.11 4.89 -3.36
N HIS A 110 3.28 5.71 -3.98
CA HIS A 110 3.02 5.68 -5.42
C HIS A 110 4.08 6.53 -6.12
N SER A 111 5.16 5.87 -6.54
CA SER A 111 6.33 6.55 -7.08
C SER A 111 7.24 5.58 -7.85
N ASP A 112 8.25 6.10 -8.53
CA ASP A 112 9.31 5.30 -9.14
C ASP A 112 10.32 4.74 -8.09
N ALA A 113 11.23 3.89 -8.56
CA ALA A 113 12.29 3.31 -7.73
C ALA A 113 13.25 4.38 -7.16
N GLY A 114 13.56 5.43 -7.94
CA GLY A 114 14.43 6.53 -7.50
C GLY A 114 13.86 7.28 -6.28
N THR A 115 12.55 7.47 -6.26
CA THR A 115 11.82 8.08 -5.15
C THR A 115 11.89 7.20 -3.91
N ILE A 116 11.70 5.87 -4.03
CA ILE A 116 11.88 4.94 -2.91
C ILE A 116 13.29 5.04 -2.35
N GLN A 117 14.31 5.05 -3.22
CA GLN A 117 15.71 5.22 -2.78
C GLN A 117 15.91 6.53 -2.01
N ALA A 118 15.36 7.63 -2.50
CA ALA A 118 15.44 8.94 -1.84
C ALA A 118 14.74 8.95 -0.47
N LEU A 119 13.62 8.23 -0.31
CA LEU A 119 12.97 8.09 1.00
C LEU A 119 13.86 7.35 2.01
N PHE A 120 14.50 6.26 1.60
CA PHE A 120 15.43 5.50 2.46
C PHE A 120 16.71 6.28 2.82
N VAL A 121 17.12 7.27 2.03
CA VAL A 121 18.24 8.16 2.37
C VAL A 121 17.94 9.00 3.62
N HIS A 122 16.68 9.36 3.87
CA HIS A 122 16.32 10.13 5.06
C HIS A 122 16.45 9.31 6.34
N ASP A 123 16.04 8.05 6.31
CA ASP A 123 16.19 7.12 7.43
C ASP A 123 16.12 5.66 6.93
N GLY A 124 17.21 4.91 7.06
CA GLY A 124 17.28 3.50 6.63
C GLY A 124 16.38 2.55 7.43
N ARG A 125 15.81 3.00 8.56
CA ARG A 125 14.83 2.23 9.35
C ARG A 125 13.42 2.33 8.78
N LEU A 126 13.21 3.17 7.76
CA LEU A 126 11.92 3.32 7.10
C LEU A 126 11.35 1.95 6.69
N ARG A 127 10.04 1.80 6.88
CA ARG A 127 9.27 0.67 6.35
C ARG A 127 8.44 1.21 5.20
N ALA A 128 8.61 0.67 4.00
CA ALA A 128 7.97 1.18 2.80
C ALA A 128 7.13 0.10 2.12
N LEU A 129 5.94 0.47 1.64
CA LEU A 129 5.14 -0.30 0.69
C LEU A 129 5.18 0.44 -0.65
N TRP A 130 5.79 -0.17 -1.67
CA TRP A 130 5.92 0.41 -3.00
C TRP A 130 4.69 0.06 -3.83
N ALA A 131 3.82 1.06 -4.02
CA ALA A 131 2.55 0.90 -4.71
C ALA A 131 2.80 0.47 -6.15
N HIS A 132 2.23 -0.68 -6.53
CA HIS A 132 2.23 -1.19 -7.91
C HIS A 132 3.65 -1.32 -8.50
N ALA A 133 4.68 -1.41 -7.67
CA ALA A 133 6.09 -1.24 -8.04
C ALA A 133 6.34 -0.07 -9.03
N GLY A 134 5.73 1.08 -8.75
CA GLY A 134 5.86 2.29 -9.57
C GLY A 134 5.24 2.18 -10.96
N MET A 135 4.25 1.29 -11.14
CA MET A 135 3.52 1.00 -12.37
C MET A 135 4.32 0.32 -13.49
N SER A 136 5.63 0.48 -13.54
CA SER A 136 6.44 0.06 -14.69
C SER A 136 7.67 -0.79 -14.34
N ALA A 137 8.07 -0.89 -13.07
CA ALA A 137 9.30 -1.61 -12.72
C ALA A 137 9.17 -3.10 -13.03
N GLY A 138 10.07 -3.63 -13.86
CA GLY A 138 10.12 -5.04 -14.22
C GLY A 138 10.69 -5.92 -13.10
N PRO A 139 10.61 -7.26 -13.22
CA PRO A 139 11.09 -8.18 -12.20
C PRO A 139 12.55 -7.96 -11.75
N ASP A 140 13.47 -7.67 -12.67
CA ASP A 140 14.88 -7.42 -12.35
C ASP A 140 15.10 -6.15 -11.52
N GLU A 141 14.40 -5.06 -11.87
CA GLU A 141 14.48 -3.81 -11.12
C GLU A 141 13.88 -3.97 -9.72
N ILE A 142 12.75 -4.67 -9.62
CA ILE A 142 12.14 -4.99 -8.33
C ILE A 142 13.10 -5.84 -7.48
N ALA A 143 13.73 -6.87 -8.07
CA ALA A 143 14.69 -7.71 -7.37
C ALA A 143 15.86 -6.88 -6.82
N ALA A 144 16.43 -5.97 -7.61
CA ALA A 144 17.52 -5.11 -7.18
C ALA A 144 17.10 -4.18 -6.02
N MET A 145 15.88 -3.65 -6.05
CA MET A 145 15.33 -2.83 -4.97
C MET A 145 15.10 -3.63 -3.68
N LEU A 146 14.57 -4.86 -3.79
CA LEU A 146 14.33 -5.73 -2.64
C LEU A 146 15.61 -6.25 -1.99
N ASP A 147 16.65 -6.52 -2.78
CA ASP A 147 18.00 -6.86 -2.30
C ASP A 147 18.61 -5.68 -1.52
N ARG A 148 18.43 -4.45 -2.03
CA ARG A 148 19.05 -3.24 -1.46
C ARG A 148 18.37 -2.76 -0.17
N TYR A 149 17.05 -2.90 -0.07
CA TYR A 149 16.27 -2.36 1.05
C TYR A 149 15.50 -3.48 1.77
N PRO A 150 16.01 -4.01 2.90
CA PRO A 150 15.34 -5.09 3.63
C PRO A 150 13.94 -4.75 4.15
N ASN A 151 13.64 -3.46 4.34
CA ASN A 151 12.36 -2.95 4.86
C ASN A 151 11.43 -2.42 3.75
N LEU A 152 11.56 -2.94 2.53
CA LEU A 152 10.70 -2.59 1.38
C LEU A 152 9.69 -3.72 1.08
N TRP A 153 8.43 -3.40 0.85
CA TRP A 153 7.45 -4.33 0.32
C TRP A 153 6.91 -3.82 -0.99
N VAL A 154 6.38 -4.70 -1.82
CA VAL A 154 5.74 -4.36 -3.10
C VAL A 154 4.27 -4.71 -3.03
N GLU A 155 3.44 -3.76 -3.43
CA GLU A 155 2.00 -3.93 -3.59
C GLU A 155 1.70 -4.16 -5.08
N LEU A 156 0.76 -5.06 -5.41
CA LEU A 156 0.56 -5.60 -6.77
C LEU A 156 -0.66 -5.04 -7.52
N ALA A 157 -1.39 -4.08 -6.97
CA ALA A 157 -2.55 -3.49 -7.63
C ALA A 157 -2.15 -2.95 -8.99
N LEU A 158 -3.08 -3.02 -9.95
CA LEU A 158 -2.91 -2.55 -11.32
C LEU A 158 -1.81 -3.24 -12.16
N ARG A 159 -1.03 -4.17 -11.60
CA ARG A 159 -0.02 -4.92 -12.36
C ARG A 159 -0.64 -6.00 -13.24
N THR A 160 -0.92 -5.64 -14.49
CA THR A 160 -1.49 -6.54 -15.50
C THR A 160 -0.48 -7.52 -16.07
N ASP A 161 0.80 -7.29 -15.85
CA ASP A 161 1.93 -8.09 -16.30
C ASP A 161 2.30 -9.23 -15.35
N VAL A 162 1.75 -9.27 -14.12
CA VAL A 162 1.94 -10.40 -13.19
C VAL A 162 1.37 -11.70 -13.78
N ALA A 163 0.20 -11.62 -14.41
CA ALA A 163 -0.47 -12.76 -14.99
C ALA A 163 -1.15 -12.37 -16.31
N PRO A 164 -0.38 -12.08 -17.37
CA PRO A 164 -0.94 -11.66 -18.65
C PRO A 164 -1.86 -12.77 -19.20
N GLY A 165 -3.11 -12.41 -19.52
CA GLY A 165 -4.11 -13.40 -19.94
C GLY A 165 -4.56 -14.38 -18.84
N GLY A 166 -4.21 -14.11 -17.58
CA GLY A 166 -4.62 -14.90 -16.41
C GLY A 166 -3.68 -16.06 -16.04
N THR A 167 -2.57 -16.24 -16.76
CA THR A 167 -1.52 -17.21 -16.42
C THR A 167 -0.35 -16.48 -15.79
N LEU A 168 0.14 -16.97 -14.65
CA LEU A 168 1.29 -16.37 -13.94
C LEU A 168 2.52 -16.31 -14.85
N ASP A 169 3.08 -15.11 -15.01
CA ASP A 169 4.29 -14.91 -15.78
C ASP A 169 5.51 -15.59 -15.14
N PRO A 170 6.39 -16.27 -15.90
CA PRO A 170 7.53 -17.00 -15.35
C PRO A 170 8.53 -16.14 -14.56
N ASP A 171 8.77 -14.89 -14.97
CA ASP A 171 9.73 -14.02 -14.30
C ASP A 171 9.15 -13.50 -12.99
N TRP A 172 7.84 -13.18 -12.98
CA TRP A 172 7.10 -12.91 -11.75
C TRP A 172 7.05 -14.10 -10.80
N ARG A 173 6.85 -15.30 -11.34
CA ARG A 173 6.91 -16.53 -10.53
C ARG A 173 8.27 -16.68 -9.87
N ALA A 174 9.35 -16.52 -10.62
CA ALA A 174 10.71 -16.57 -10.08
C ALA A 174 10.93 -15.52 -8.99
N LEU A 175 10.44 -14.30 -9.21
CA LEU A 175 10.53 -13.21 -8.25
C LEU A 175 9.77 -13.50 -6.94
N PHE A 176 8.54 -14.01 -7.02
CA PHE A 176 7.74 -14.40 -5.87
C PHE A 176 8.38 -15.54 -5.07
N LEU A 177 9.01 -16.50 -5.75
CA LEU A 177 9.74 -17.58 -5.08
C LEU A 177 11.02 -17.10 -4.42
N ARG A 178 11.70 -16.11 -4.99
CA ARG A 178 12.91 -15.51 -4.41
C ARG A 178 12.61 -14.63 -3.19
N TYR A 179 11.50 -13.89 -3.21
CA TYR A 179 11.10 -12.97 -2.14
C TYR A 179 9.68 -13.21 -1.63
N PRO A 180 9.37 -14.41 -1.10
CA PRO A 180 8.00 -14.82 -0.78
C PRO A 180 7.37 -13.99 0.35
N ASP A 181 8.17 -13.25 1.11
CA ASP A 181 7.75 -12.42 2.24
C ASP A 181 7.66 -10.91 1.93
N ARG A 182 7.85 -10.51 0.67
CA ARG A 182 8.01 -9.10 0.26
C ARG A 182 6.90 -8.55 -0.63
N PHE A 183 5.91 -9.36 -0.98
CA PHE A 183 4.77 -8.95 -1.83
C PHE A 183 3.44 -8.98 -1.09
N CYS A 184 2.57 -8.03 -1.42
CA CYS A 184 1.20 -7.93 -0.93
C CYS A 184 0.23 -7.77 -2.11
N VAL A 185 -0.90 -8.46 -2.05
CA VAL A 185 -2.05 -8.15 -2.92
C VAL A 185 -2.67 -6.82 -2.48
N GLY A 186 -3.04 -6.00 -3.45
CA GLY A 186 -4.01 -4.94 -3.29
C GLY A 186 -4.77 -4.72 -4.59
N THR A 187 -5.71 -3.78 -4.57
CA THR A 187 -6.75 -3.67 -5.60
C THR A 187 -6.90 -2.27 -6.19
N ASP A 188 -6.26 -1.28 -5.56
CA ASP A 188 -6.38 0.15 -5.88
C ASP A 188 -7.82 0.54 -6.22
N THR A 189 -8.71 0.38 -5.24
CA THR A 189 -10.15 0.66 -5.36
C THR A 189 -10.44 2.15 -5.17
N TRP A 190 -9.79 2.99 -5.98
CA TRP A 190 -9.75 4.46 -5.81
C TRP A 190 -11.02 5.21 -6.26
N ILE A 191 -11.96 4.54 -6.94
CA ILE A 191 -13.27 5.07 -7.34
C ILE A 191 -14.39 4.12 -6.96
N THR A 192 -15.61 4.67 -6.85
CA THR A 192 -16.79 3.92 -6.42
C THR A 192 -17.06 2.70 -7.31
N SER A 193 -16.97 2.81 -8.63
CA SER A 193 -17.26 1.71 -9.56
C SER A 193 -16.33 0.50 -9.39
N ARG A 194 -15.10 0.71 -8.91
CA ARG A 194 -14.16 -0.40 -8.67
C ARG A 194 -14.55 -1.29 -7.50
N TRP A 195 -15.38 -0.81 -6.58
CA TRP A 195 -15.88 -1.64 -5.48
C TRP A 195 -16.77 -2.78 -6.01
N ASP A 196 -17.56 -2.51 -7.05
CA ASP A 196 -18.44 -3.50 -7.67
C ASP A 196 -17.64 -4.60 -8.40
N GLU A 197 -16.44 -4.25 -8.85
CA GLU A 197 -15.54 -5.16 -9.56
C GLU A 197 -14.66 -5.99 -8.63
N LEU A 198 -14.62 -5.67 -7.33
CA LEU A 198 -13.69 -6.26 -6.37
C LEU A 198 -13.75 -7.80 -6.33
N PRO A 199 -14.92 -8.46 -6.27
CA PRO A 199 -14.99 -9.92 -6.29
C PRO A 199 -14.38 -10.53 -7.55
N ARG A 200 -14.64 -9.93 -8.72
CA ARG A 200 -14.13 -10.39 -10.02
C ARG A 200 -12.62 -10.19 -10.11
N TYR A 201 -12.13 -9.01 -9.69
CA TYR A 201 -10.70 -8.70 -9.67
C TYR A 201 -9.94 -9.71 -8.79
N LEU A 202 -10.41 -9.94 -7.56
CA LEU A 202 -9.76 -10.86 -6.64
C LEU A 202 -9.91 -12.33 -7.04
N ALA A 203 -10.91 -12.70 -7.84
CA ALA A 203 -10.97 -14.04 -8.44
C ALA A 203 -9.81 -14.26 -9.42
N GLY A 204 -9.47 -13.27 -10.24
CA GLY A 204 -8.29 -13.31 -11.09
C GLY A 204 -7.00 -13.38 -10.29
N VAL A 205 -6.91 -12.64 -9.18
CA VAL A 205 -5.75 -12.72 -8.27
C VAL A 205 -5.58 -14.11 -7.67
N ARG A 206 -6.67 -14.72 -7.18
CA ARG A 206 -6.65 -16.08 -6.64
C ARG A 206 -6.27 -17.14 -7.69
N ALA A 207 -6.62 -16.93 -8.95
CA ALA A 207 -6.29 -17.86 -10.03
C ALA A 207 -4.77 -17.99 -10.21
N TRP A 208 -4.06 -16.87 -10.42
CA TRP A 208 -2.60 -16.92 -10.60
C TRP A 208 -1.85 -17.25 -9.31
N LEU A 209 -2.38 -16.86 -8.13
CA LEU A 209 -1.82 -17.31 -6.86
C LEU A 209 -1.86 -18.84 -6.72
N GLY A 210 -2.84 -19.50 -7.33
CA GLY A 210 -2.95 -20.97 -7.35
C GLY A 210 -1.84 -21.68 -8.13
N GLU A 211 -1.06 -20.95 -8.94
CA GLU A 211 0.08 -21.48 -9.68
C GLU A 211 1.39 -21.46 -8.87
N LEU A 212 1.37 -20.87 -7.67
CA LEU A 212 2.47 -20.86 -6.71
C LEU A 212 2.36 -22.01 -5.69
N PRO A 213 3.48 -22.39 -5.05
CA PRO A 213 3.42 -23.21 -3.85
C PRO A 213 2.49 -22.59 -2.80
N ALA A 214 1.70 -23.43 -2.12
CA ALA A 214 0.62 -22.97 -1.24
C ALA A 214 1.11 -22.01 -0.14
N ASP A 215 2.31 -22.24 0.43
CA ASP A 215 2.88 -21.39 1.46
C ASP A 215 3.30 -20.01 0.94
N VAL A 216 3.77 -19.93 -0.32
CA VAL A 216 4.10 -18.66 -0.99
C VAL A 216 2.83 -17.90 -1.36
N ALA A 217 1.85 -18.59 -1.96
CA ALA A 217 0.56 -18.00 -2.31
C ALA A 217 -0.13 -17.38 -1.07
N GLU A 218 -0.12 -18.09 0.05
CA GLU A 218 -0.71 -17.64 1.30
C GLU A 218 0.01 -16.41 1.90
N ARG A 219 1.33 -16.34 1.76
CA ARG A 219 2.13 -15.18 2.19
C ARG A 219 1.75 -13.93 1.41
N ILE A 220 1.72 -14.04 0.09
CA ILE A 220 1.41 -12.92 -0.81
C ILE A 220 -0.06 -12.49 -0.67
N ALA A 221 -0.97 -13.46 -0.52
CA ALA A 221 -2.39 -13.21 -0.38
C ALA A 221 -2.72 -12.39 0.89
N PHE A 222 -2.03 -12.63 2.01
CA PHE A 222 -2.34 -11.89 3.25
C PHE A 222 -1.26 -11.92 4.34
N LYS A 223 -0.49 -13.00 4.56
CA LYS A 223 0.38 -13.08 5.76
C LYS A 223 1.46 -12.01 5.79
N ASN A 224 1.93 -11.58 4.61
CA ASN A 224 2.89 -10.49 4.51
C ASN A 224 2.28 -9.17 4.98
N ALA A 225 1.06 -8.85 4.54
CA ALA A 225 0.33 -7.67 4.99
C ALA A 225 0.02 -7.72 6.50
N GLU A 226 -0.41 -8.86 7.04
CA GLU A 226 -0.65 -9.04 8.48
C GLU A 226 0.61 -8.79 9.30
N ARG A 227 1.76 -9.32 8.87
CA ARG A 227 3.05 -9.09 9.52
C ARG A 227 3.49 -7.63 9.40
N LEU A 228 3.35 -7.04 8.21
CA LEU A 228 3.73 -5.67 7.91
C LEU A 228 2.90 -4.67 8.74
N TYR A 229 1.62 -4.88 8.91
CA TYR A 229 0.76 -3.93 9.64
C TYR A 229 0.50 -4.31 11.10
N GLY A 230 1.06 -5.43 11.59
CA GLY A 230 0.81 -5.94 12.94
C GLY A 230 -0.67 -6.31 13.16
N ALA A 231 -1.37 -6.62 12.07
CA ALA A 231 -2.79 -6.94 12.05
C ALA A 231 -2.93 -8.47 12.16
N ARG A 232 -3.07 -8.98 13.38
CA ARG A 232 -3.44 -10.38 13.67
C ARG A 232 -4.87 -10.48 14.13
#